data_AF-A0AAF0FD49-F1
#
_entry.id   AF-A0AAF0FD49-F1
#
_cell.length_a   1.000
_cell.length_b   1.000
_cell.length_c   1.000
_cell.angle_alpha   90.00
_cell.angle_beta   90.00
_cell.angle_gamma   90.00
#
_symmetry.space_group_name_H-M   'P 1'
#
loop_
_entity.id
_entity.type
_entity.pdbx_description
1 polymer ?
#
loop_
_entity_poly.entity_id
_entity_poly.type
_entity_poly.pdbx_seq_one_letter_code
_entity_poly.pdbx_strand_id
1 'polypeptide(L)'
;MVDEASMASRQARLQRLKTKMNESIRANRQDIVEEQTAQRERSQKRSVGQARKLAKAERLLDERDLREAGKDVERHRAMNYTIEENEAWEAKLEDKEVSRDKGAIDFQDLAERSYRRQVAQLKPDHAAYVKQTEEEKEYESGASQQPASTNQGGEMALIPASQASLPKAVAEYGAHRPDERAVDRLVSHLNHEQDQIRRRSRRRDDAPDAEITYINEKNKHFNKKIKRYYDEHTKEIRENLERGTAL
;
A
#
# COMPACT_ATOMS: atom_id res chain seq x y z
N MET A 1 -15.79 82.03 25.19
CA MET A 1 -15.07 80.81 25.63
C MET A 1 -15.97 79.62 25.40
N VAL A 2 -16.06 79.17 24.15
CA VAL A 2 -16.87 78.01 23.75
C VAL A 2 -15.88 76.84 23.63
N ASP A 3 -15.96 75.90 24.57
CA ASP A 3 -15.78 74.47 24.34
C ASP A 3 -14.40 73.87 23.98
N GLU A 4 -13.28 74.39 24.46
CA GLU A 4 -11.98 73.69 24.37
C GLU A 4 -12.00 72.31 25.05
N ALA A 5 -12.63 72.20 26.22
CA ALA A 5 -12.79 70.92 26.93
C ALA A 5 -13.69 69.92 26.16
N SER A 6 -14.67 70.43 25.42
CA SER A 6 -15.58 69.64 24.56
C SER A 6 -14.84 69.12 23.32
N MET A 7 -13.98 69.94 22.71
CA MET A 7 -13.14 69.55 21.58
C MET A 7 -12.03 68.57 21.99
N ALA A 8 -11.39 68.77 23.15
CA ALA A 8 -10.42 67.83 23.70
C ALA A 8 -11.05 66.47 24.04
N SER A 9 -12.26 66.46 24.61
CA SER A 9 -13.02 65.22 24.88
C SER A 9 -13.38 64.47 23.59
N ARG A 10 -13.79 65.20 22.53
CA ARG A 10 -14.04 64.62 21.20
C ARG A 10 -12.77 64.05 20.56
N GLN A 11 -11.63 64.74 20.70
CA GLN A 11 -10.32 64.25 20.22
C GLN A 11 -9.87 63.00 20.97
N ALA A 12 -10.02 62.95 22.29
CA ALA A 12 -9.71 61.77 23.10
C ALA A 12 -10.59 60.57 22.73
N ARG A 13 -11.89 60.80 22.47
CA ARG A 13 -12.81 59.75 21.99
C ARG A 13 -12.41 59.24 20.60
N LEU A 14 -11.96 60.12 19.71
CA LEU A 14 -11.47 59.76 18.38
C LEU A 14 -10.15 58.99 18.44
N GLN A 15 -9.22 59.37 19.33
CA GLN A 15 -7.98 58.63 19.56
C GLN A 15 -8.26 57.22 20.09
N ARG A 16 -9.15 57.08 21.08
CA ARG A 16 -9.60 55.77 21.59
C ARG A 16 -10.26 54.91 20.51
N LEU A 17 -10.97 55.52 19.57
CA LEU A 17 -11.58 54.81 18.45
C LEU A 17 -10.50 54.35 17.46
N LYS A 18 -9.49 55.19 17.18
CA LYS A 18 -8.34 54.83 16.35
C LYS A 18 -7.49 53.71 16.95
N THR A 19 -7.26 53.72 18.26
CA THR A 19 -6.51 52.63 18.93
C THR A 19 -7.29 51.31 18.83
N LYS A 20 -8.58 51.31 19.14
CA LYS A 20 -9.45 50.14 18.99
C LYS A 20 -9.51 49.61 17.56
N MET A 21 -9.55 50.51 16.57
CA MET A 21 -9.52 50.14 15.15
C MET A 21 -8.17 49.52 14.76
N ASN A 22 -7.06 50.06 15.25
CA ASN A 22 -5.74 49.50 14.98
C ASN A 22 -5.54 48.15 15.67
N GLU A 23 -6.07 47.98 16.89
CA GLU A 23 -6.07 46.72 17.62
C GLU A 23 -6.88 45.64 16.88
N SER A 24 -8.08 45.97 16.39
CA SER A 24 -8.89 45.02 15.61
C SER A 24 -8.24 44.66 14.27
N ILE A 25 -7.63 45.62 13.57
CA ILE A 25 -6.89 45.35 12.33
C ILE A 25 -5.69 44.43 12.60
N ARG A 26 -4.98 44.64 13.71
CA ARG A 26 -3.85 43.77 14.10
C ARG A 26 -4.31 42.38 14.47
N ALA A 27 -5.36 42.26 15.29
CA ALA A 27 -5.94 40.97 15.67
C ALA A 27 -6.42 40.20 14.43
N ASN A 28 -7.20 40.83 13.56
CA ASN A 28 -7.66 40.20 12.31
C ASN A 28 -6.49 39.75 11.42
N ARG A 29 -5.41 40.54 11.35
CA ARG A 29 -4.21 40.15 10.60
C ARG A 29 -3.49 38.97 11.24
N GLN A 30 -3.41 38.92 12.56
CA GLN A 30 -2.84 37.81 13.30
C GLN A 30 -3.66 36.54 13.04
N ASP A 31 -4.98 36.61 13.18
CA ASP A 31 -5.89 35.48 12.95
C ASP A 31 -5.77 34.93 11.51
N ILE A 32 -5.69 35.80 10.49
CA ILE A 32 -5.49 35.37 9.10
C ILE A 32 -4.14 34.67 8.92
N VAL A 33 -3.08 35.20 9.53
CA VAL A 33 -1.75 34.58 9.45
C VAL A 33 -1.74 33.23 10.16
N GLU A 34 -2.33 33.15 11.35
CA GLU A 34 -2.47 31.92 12.13
C GLU A 34 -3.27 30.87 11.35
N GLU A 35 -4.41 31.24 10.76
CA GLU A 35 -5.20 30.35 9.91
C GLU A 35 -4.40 29.85 8.70
N GLN A 36 -3.68 30.74 8.00
CA GLN A 36 -2.82 30.35 6.89
C GLN A 36 -1.68 29.42 7.32
N THR A 37 -1.05 29.67 8.48
CA THR A 37 -0.02 28.78 9.03
C THR A 37 -0.61 27.42 9.40
N ALA A 38 -1.76 27.38 10.06
CA ALA A 38 -2.47 26.14 10.39
C ALA A 38 -2.88 25.35 9.15
N GLN A 39 -3.34 26.02 8.08
CA GLN A 39 -3.68 25.36 6.82
C GLN A 39 -2.44 24.77 6.14
N ARG A 40 -1.32 25.50 6.14
CA ARG A 40 -0.02 25.00 5.62
C ARG A 40 0.50 23.84 6.46
N GLU A 41 0.42 23.91 7.77
CA GLU A 41 0.81 22.80 8.64
C GLU A 41 -0.06 21.57 8.44
N ARG A 42 -1.39 21.75 8.29
CA ARG A 42 -2.31 20.64 7.99
C ARG A 42 -1.97 19.99 6.65
N SER A 43 -1.71 20.77 5.61
CA SER A 43 -1.33 20.20 4.30
C SER A 43 0.03 19.50 4.35
N GLN A 44 0.98 20.03 5.13
CA GLN A 44 2.28 19.42 5.37
C GLN A 44 2.17 18.10 6.15
N LYS A 45 1.47 18.09 7.29
CA LYS A 45 1.23 16.89 8.12
C LYS A 45 0.47 15.79 7.37
N ARG A 46 -0.35 16.14 6.35
CA ARG A 46 -1.01 15.15 5.48
C ARG A 46 -0.06 14.37 4.58
N SER A 47 1.14 14.90 4.31
CA SER A 47 2.15 14.14 3.59
C SER A 47 2.76 13.09 4.51
N VAL A 48 2.56 11.80 4.19
CA VAL A 48 3.13 10.66 4.93
C VAL A 48 4.64 10.81 5.14
N GLY A 49 5.36 11.39 4.17
CA GLY A 49 6.80 11.64 4.29
C GLY A 49 7.15 12.69 5.34
N GLN A 50 6.38 13.77 5.42
CA GLN A 50 6.61 14.81 6.43
C GLN A 50 6.15 14.37 7.82
N ALA A 51 5.04 13.63 7.93
CA ALA A 51 4.62 13.01 9.18
C ALA A 51 5.70 12.09 9.75
N ARG A 52 6.31 11.22 8.92
CA ARG A 52 7.44 10.38 9.34
C ARG A 52 8.66 11.20 9.77
N LYS A 53 8.95 12.31 9.08
CA LYS A 53 10.07 13.20 9.43
C LYS A 53 9.85 13.88 10.78
N LEU A 54 8.62 14.35 11.05
CA LEU A 54 8.24 14.96 12.32
C LEU A 54 8.32 13.94 13.47
N ALA A 55 7.73 12.75 13.31
CA ALA A 55 7.80 11.70 14.32
C ALA A 55 9.25 11.26 14.62
N LYS A 56 10.12 11.26 13.60
CA LYS A 56 11.56 11.01 13.81
C LYS A 56 12.23 12.14 14.59
N ALA A 57 11.88 13.39 14.32
CA ALA A 57 12.43 14.55 15.01
C ALA A 57 12.01 14.57 16.50
N GLU A 58 10.75 14.27 16.78
CA GLU A 58 10.20 14.12 18.13
C GLU A 58 10.93 13.01 18.89
N ARG A 59 11.06 11.80 18.30
CA ARG A 59 11.83 10.69 18.91
C ARG A 59 13.28 11.06 19.24
N LEU A 60 13.94 11.86 18.40
CA LEU A 60 15.31 12.30 18.64
C LEU A 60 15.40 13.33 19.77
N LEU A 61 14.40 14.21 19.88
CA LEU A 61 14.32 15.20 20.95
C LEU A 61 14.05 14.52 22.30
N ASP A 62 13.09 13.59 22.36
CA ASP A 62 12.81 12.78 23.56
C ASP A 62 14.05 12.00 23.99
N GLU A 63 14.79 11.42 23.04
CA GLU A 63 16.02 10.68 23.31
C GLU A 63 17.12 11.59 23.89
N ARG A 64 17.24 12.83 23.40
CA ARG A 64 18.16 13.83 23.96
C ARG A 64 17.76 14.17 25.40
N ASP A 65 16.50 14.49 25.61
CA ASP A 65 15.99 14.93 26.91
C ASP A 65 16.10 13.80 27.96
N LEU A 66 15.88 12.54 27.57
CA LEU A 66 16.10 11.36 28.42
C LEU A 66 17.57 11.15 28.78
N ARG A 67 18.50 11.37 27.84
CA ARG A 67 19.95 11.31 28.11
C ARG A 67 20.41 12.44 29.02
N GLU A 68 19.94 13.65 28.80
CA GLU A 68 20.24 14.81 29.67
C GLU A 68 19.70 14.58 31.09
N ALA A 69 18.55 13.93 31.22
CA ALA A 69 17.99 13.50 32.52
C ALA A 69 18.71 12.27 33.14
N GLY A 70 19.72 11.70 32.47
CA GLY A 70 20.47 10.54 32.94
C GLY A 70 19.66 9.23 32.98
N LYS A 71 18.53 9.15 32.25
CA LYS A 71 17.69 7.95 32.17
C LYS A 71 18.15 7.07 31.00
N ASP A 72 18.05 5.75 31.18
CA ASP A 72 18.28 4.81 30.09
C ASP A 72 17.13 4.87 29.08
N VAL A 73 17.47 5.24 27.85
CA VAL A 73 16.55 5.44 26.72
C VAL A 73 15.83 4.14 26.37
N GLU A 74 16.56 3.02 26.32
CA GLU A 74 16.00 1.75 25.87
C GLU A 74 15.06 1.17 26.91
N ARG A 75 15.38 1.35 28.20
CA ARG A 75 14.48 0.98 29.31
C ARG A 75 13.20 1.80 29.29
N HIS A 76 13.28 3.12 29.05
CA HIS A 76 12.09 3.97 28.97
C HIS A 76 11.21 3.59 27.76
N ARG A 77 11.82 3.26 26.61
CA ARG A 77 11.09 2.77 25.43
C ARG A 77 10.39 1.44 25.70
N ALA A 78 11.10 0.48 26.31
CA ALA A 78 10.54 -0.82 26.64
C ALA A 78 9.33 -0.72 27.58
N MET A 79 9.32 0.26 28.49
CA MET A 79 8.18 0.50 29.38
C MET A 79 6.94 1.05 28.66
N ASN A 80 7.12 1.71 27.52
CA ASN A 80 6.02 2.33 26.77
C ASN A 80 5.44 1.41 25.70
N TYR A 81 6.00 0.22 25.46
CA TYR A 81 5.42 -0.74 24.54
C TYR A 81 4.14 -1.33 25.13
N THR A 82 3.04 -1.13 24.42
CA THR A 82 1.78 -1.79 24.75
C THR A 82 1.78 -3.22 24.21
N ILE A 83 0.96 -4.09 24.82
CA ILE A 83 0.81 -5.48 24.37
C ILE A 83 0.32 -5.52 22.92
N GLU A 84 -0.66 -4.68 22.57
CA GLU A 84 -1.23 -4.57 21.23
C GLU A 84 -0.19 -4.15 20.17
N GLU A 85 0.71 -3.21 20.52
CA GLU A 85 1.79 -2.80 19.61
C GLU A 85 2.81 -3.91 19.38
N ASN A 86 3.13 -4.68 20.42
CA ASN A 86 4.03 -5.84 20.30
C ASN A 86 3.38 -6.94 19.45
N GLU A 87 2.12 -7.29 19.69
CA GLU A 87 1.40 -8.28 18.89
C GLU A 87 1.32 -7.86 17.41
N ALA A 88 1.01 -6.58 17.15
CA ALA A 88 1.00 -6.05 15.79
C ALA A 88 2.39 -6.02 15.13
N TRP A 89 3.46 -5.92 15.93
CA TRP A 89 4.83 -5.99 15.45
C TRP A 89 5.24 -7.43 15.13
N GLU A 90 4.92 -8.38 16.01
CA GLU A 90 5.15 -9.81 15.80
C GLU A 90 4.41 -10.32 14.57
N ALA A 91 3.13 -9.96 14.41
CA ALA A 91 2.35 -10.29 13.22
C ALA A 91 3.01 -9.77 11.92
N LYS A 92 3.56 -8.54 11.94
CA LYS A 92 4.31 -8.00 10.79
C LYS A 92 5.61 -8.76 10.51
N LEU A 93 6.31 -9.20 11.56
CA LEU A 93 7.51 -10.02 11.40
C LEU A 93 7.17 -11.38 10.82
N GLU A 94 6.09 -12.00 11.29
CA GLU A 94 5.58 -13.27 10.78
C GLU A 94 5.20 -13.15 9.29
N ASP A 95 4.41 -12.14 8.92
CA ASP A 95 4.04 -11.86 7.53
C ASP A 95 5.28 -11.70 6.63
N LYS A 96 6.32 -11.03 7.16
CA LYS A 96 7.59 -10.83 6.45
C LYS A 96 8.36 -12.14 6.28
N GLU A 97 8.39 -13.00 7.30
CA GLU A 97 9.03 -14.32 7.24
C GLU A 97 8.28 -15.28 6.31
N VAL A 98 6.94 -15.23 6.30
CA VAL A 98 6.10 -15.98 5.35
C VAL A 98 6.35 -15.52 3.92
N SER A 99 6.45 -14.21 3.70
CA SER A 99 6.67 -13.63 2.37
C SER A 99 8.11 -13.78 1.86
N ARG A 100 9.08 -13.99 2.76
CA ARG A 100 10.51 -14.13 2.45
C ARG A 100 10.74 -15.25 1.44
N ASP A 101 11.66 -15.03 0.51
CA ASP A 101 12.02 -16.05 -0.47
C ASP A 101 12.82 -17.18 0.18
N LYS A 102 12.22 -18.36 0.31
CA LYS A 102 12.82 -19.55 0.94
C LYS A 102 13.64 -20.40 -0.05
N GLY A 103 13.78 -19.95 -1.29
CA GLY A 103 14.56 -20.64 -2.32
C GLY A 103 13.70 -21.36 -3.35
N ALA A 104 14.11 -22.57 -3.75
CA ALA A 104 13.33 -23.38 -4.68
C ALA A 104 12.05 -23.87 -4.00
N ILE A 105 10.92 -23.65 -4.65
CA ILE A 105 9.58 -23.93 -4.16
C ILE A 105 8.86 -24.75 -5.24
N ASP A 106 7.87 -25.56 -4.85
CA ASP A 106 7.05 -26.29 -5.80
C ASP A 106 6.28 -25.35 -6.75
N PHE A 107 5.89 -25.88 -7.91
CA PHE A 107 5.14 -25.11 -8.90
C PHE A 107 3.77 -24.68 -8.37
N GLN A 108 3.12 -25.49 -7.51
CA GLN A 108 1.82 -25.14 -6.93
C GLN A 108 1.94 -23.96 -5.96
N ASP A 109 2.87 -24.04 -5.02
CA ASP A 109 3.15 -22.97 -4.06
C ASP A 109 3.59 -21.68 -4.77
N LEU A 110 4.37 -21.79 -5.85
CA LEU A 110 4.75 -20.64 -6.67
C LEU A 110 3.52 -20.00 -7.33
N ALA A 111 2.61 -20.81 -7.88
CA ALA A 111 1.37 -20.35 -8.47
C ALA A 111 0.52 -19.64 -7.42
N GLU A 112 0.38 -20.21 -6.22
CA GLU A 112 -0.34 -19.61 -5.11
C GLU A 112 0.26 -18.26 -4.69
N ARG A 113 1.59 -18.17 -4.52
CA ARG A 113 2.26 -16.89 -4.21
C ARG A 113 1.99 -15.83 -5.28
N SER A 114 2.02 -16.21 -6.56
CA SER A 114 1.72 -15.29 -7.65
C SER A 114 0.26 -14.85 -7.65
N TYR A 115 -0.67 -15.77 -7.40
CA TYR A 115 -2.10 -15.49 -7.30
C TYR A 115 -2.41 -14.55 -6.13
N ARG A 116 -1.92 -14.86 -4.92
CA ARG A 116 -2.12 -13.99 -3.73
C ARG A 116 -1.61 -12.57 -3.98
N ARG A 117 -0.45 -12.44 -4.64
CA ARG A 117 0.09 -11.13 -5.05
C ARG A 117 -0.83 -10.41 -6.05
N GLN A 118 -1.34 -11.11 -7.06
CA GLN A 118 -2.24 -10.53 -8.07
C GLN A 118 -3.56 -10.08 -7.44
N VAL A 119 -4.14 -10.89 -6.54
CA VAL A 119 -5.35 -10.55 -5.79
C VAL A 119 -5.13 -9.30 -4.93
N ALA A 120 -3.98 -9.20 -4.25
CA ALA A 120 -3.64 -8.01 -3.46
C ALA A 120 -3.45 -6.74 -4.30
N GLN A 121 -3.09 -6.87 -5.58
CA GLN A 121 -2.92 -5.75 -6.52
C GLN A 121 -4.24 -5.36 -7.21
N LEU A 122 -5.25 -6.23 -7.20
CA LEU A 122 -6.54 -5.98 -7.82
C LEU A 122 -7.25 -4.84 -7.08
N LYS A 123 -7.74 -3.86 -7.84
CA LYS A 123 -8.57 -2.76 -7.32
C LYS A 123 -9.98 -2.88 -7.92
N PRO A 124 -10.95 -3.46 -7.19
CA PRO A 124 -12.31 -3.59 -7.68
C PRO A 124 -12.97 -2.23 -7.92
N ASP A 125 -13.74 -2.12 -9.00
CA ASP A 125 -14.61 -0.96 -9.23
C ASP A 125 -15.94 -1.18 -8.52
N HIS A 126 -16.03 -0.66 -7.30
CA HIS A 126 -17.24 -0.79 -6.47
C HIS A 126 -18.48 -0.18 -7.11
N ALA A 127 -18.34 0.90 -7.90
CA ALA A 127 -19.50 1.56 -8.51
C ALA A 127 -20.10 0.73 -9.64
N ALA A 128 -19.26 0.13 -10.48
CA ALA A 128 -19.71 -0.80 -11.51
C ALA A 128 -20.35 -2.05 -10.89
N TYR A 129 -19.77 -2.57 -9.81
CA TYR A 129 -20.30 -3.74 -9.10
C TYR A 129 -21.69 -3.48 -8.50
N VAL A 130 -21.89 -2.34 -7.84
CA VAL A 130 -23.21 -1.98 -7.26
C VAL A 130 -24.27 -1.89 -8.35
N LYS A 131 -23.97 -1.26 -9.49
CA LYS A 131 -24.90 -1.20 -10.64
C LYS A 131 -25.29 -2.58 -11.15
N GLN A 132 -24.32 -3.47 -11.34
CA GLN A 132 -24.59 -4.85 -11.76
C GLN A 132 -25.46 -5.59 -10.74
N THR A 133 -25.18 -5.42 -9.45
CA THR A 133 -25.98 -6.02 -8.38
C THR A 133 -27.41 -5.46 -8.33
N GLU A 134 -27.59 -4.17 -8.58
CA GLU A 134 -28.92 -3.54 -8.66
C GLU A 134 -29.71 -4.05 -9.86
N GLU A 135 -29.09 -4.18 -11.04
CA GLU A 135 -29.70 -4.75 -12.24
C GLU A 135 -30.09 -6.23 -12.07
N GLU A 136 -29.27 -7.02 -11.37
CA GLU A 136 -29.58 -8.40 -11.01
C GLU A 136 -30.79 -8.48 -10.08
N LYS A 137 -30.85 -7.63 -9.05
CA LYS A 137 -32.00 -7.54 -8.14
C LYS A 137 -33.28 -7.10 -8.85
N GLU A 138 -33.19 -6.16 -9.78
CA GLU A 138 -34.34 -5.73 -10.58
C GLU A 138 -34.87 -6.88 -11.43
N TYR A 139 -33.98 -7.64 -12.09
CA TYR A 139 -34.34 -8.83 -12.85
C TYR A 139 -35.02 -9.90 -11.98
N GLU A 140 -34.47 -10.20 -10.80
CA GLU A 140 -35.07 -11.15 -9.84
C GLU A 140 -36.43 -10.67 -9.35
N SER A 141 -36.57 -9.37 -9.06
CA SER A 141 -37.84 -8.79 -8.64
C SER A 141 -38.91 -8.85 -9.74
N GLY A 142 -38.53 -8.63 -11.00
CA GLY A 142 -39.42 -8.78 -12.16
C GLY A 142 -39.83 -10.23 -12.41
N ALA A 143 -38.91 -11.19 -12.20
CA ALA A 143 -39.19 -12.61 -12.37
C ALA A 143 -40.07 -13.20 -11.25
N SER A 144 -40.01 -12.61 -10.05
CA SER A 144 -40.85 -12.99 -8.90
C SER A 144 -42.31 -12.49 -8.96
N GLN A 145 -42.71 -11.75 -10.01
CA GLN A 145 -44.10 -11.34 -10.22
C GLN A 145 -45.00 -12.44 -10.80
N GLN A 146 -44.49 -13.66 -11.01
CA GLN A 146 -45.35 -14.81 -11.31
C GLN A 146 -46.03 -15.30 -10.04
N PRO A 147 -47.37 -15.50 -10.04
CA PRO A 147 -48.10 -15.80 -8.82
C PRO A 147 -47.66 -17.14 -8.25
N ALA A 148 -47.16 -17.13 -7.02
CA ALA A 148 -47.10 -18.33 -6.20
C ALA A 148 -48.54 -18.84 -6.02
N SER A 149 -48.93 -19.86 -6.78
CA SER A 149 -50.24 -20.48 -6.68
C SER A 149 -50.34 -21.27 -5.38
N THR A 150 -50.78 -20.62 -4.30
CA THR A 150 -51.10 -21.28 -3.04
C THR A 150 -52.39 -22.10 -3.21
N ASN A 151 -52.27 -23.43 -3.23
CA ASN A 151 -53.42 -24.29 -2.98
C ASN A 151 -53.77 -24.24 -1.49
N GLN A 152 -55.08 -24.37 -1.17
CA GLN A 152 -55.69 -24.19 0.16
C GLN A 152 -55.20 -25.17 1.26
N GLY A 153 -54.10 -25.90 1.07
CA GLY A 153 -53.57 -26.91 1.98
C GLY A 153 -52.17 -26.65 2.56
N GLY A 154 -51.51 -25.52 2.24
CA GLY A 154 -50.20 -25.19 2.81
C GLY A 154 -49.00 -25.97 2.24
N GLU A 155 -49.19 -26.85 1.26
CA GLU A 155 -48.08 -27.49 0.52
C GLU A 155 -47.63 -26.62 -0.66
N MET A 156 -46.32 -26.36 -0.74
CA MET A 156 -45.66 -25.65 -1.85
C MET A 156 -45.83 -26.46 -3.14
N ALA A 157 -46.58 -25.92 -4.10
CA ALA A 157 -46.73 -26.55 -5.42
C ALA A 157 -45.38 -26.60 -6.14
N LEU A 158 -44.98 -27.79 -6.61
CA LEU A 158 -43.78 -27.99 -7.42
C LEU A 158 -43.93 -27.25 -8.76
N ILE A 159 -43.02 -26.31 -9.05
CA ILE A 159 -43.02 -25.56 -10.31
C ILE A 159 -42.31 -26.40 -11.39
N PRO A 160 -42.89 -26.58 -12.58
CA PRO A 160 -42.22 -27.24 -13.70
C PRO A 160 -40.90 -26.53 -14.06
N ALA A 161 -39.86 -27.29 -14.43
CA ALA A 161 -38.54 -26.73 -14.74
C ALA A 161 -38.56 -25.67 -15.87
N SER A 162 -39.53 -25.73 -16.77
CA SER A 162 -39.73 -24.73 -17.85
C SER A 162 -40.29 -23.39 -17.36
N GLN A 163 -40.84 -23.34 -16.15
CA GLN A 163 -41.43 -22.15 -15.52
C GLN A 163 -40.60 -21.65 -14.33
N ALA A 164 -39.51 -22.35 -14.00
CA ALA A 164 -38.60 -21.91 -12.95
C ALA A 164 -37.85 -20.65 -13.39
N SER A 165 -37.96 -19.57 -12.61
CA SER A 165 -37.14 -18.38 -12.79
C SER A 165 -35.68 -18.75 -12.52
N LEU A 166 -34.84 -18.65 -13.56
CA LEU A 166 -33.40 -18.80 -13.43
C LEU A 166 -32.78 -17.46 -13.00
N PRO A 167 -31.80 -17.47 -12.09
CA PRO A 167 -31.08 -16.26 -11.74
C PRO A 167 -30.38 -15.70 -12.99
N LYS A 168 -30.33 -14.36 -13.09
CA LYS A 168 -29.77 -13.65 -14.26
C LYS A 168 -28.38 -14.17 -14.64
N ALA A 169 -27.53 -14.38 -13.63
CA ALA A 169 -26.17 -14.89 -13.82
C ALA A 169 -26.09 -16.26 -14.52
N VAL A 170 -27.06 -17.15 -14.29
CA VAL A 170 -27.11 -18.47 -14.96
C VAL A 170 -27.70 -18.33 -16.36
N ALA A 171 -28.69 -17.47 -16.54
CA ALA A 171 -29.30 -17.20 -17.85
C ALA A 171 -28.32 -16.50 -18.82
N GLU A 172 -27.47 -15.61 -18.32
CA GLU A 172 -26.47 -14.87 -19.11
C GLU A 172 -25.11 -15.58 -19.20
N TYR A 173 -24.98 -16.77 -18.63
CA TYR A 173 -23.73 -17.54 -18.69
C TYR A 173 -23.33 -17.81 -20.16
N GLY A 174 -22.18 -17.28 -20.56
CA GLY A 174 -21.66 -17.37 -21.93
C GLY A 174 -22.11 -16.26 -22.89
N ALA A 175 -23.07 -15.43 -22.49
CA ALA A 175 -23.49 -14.23 -23.25
C ALA A 175 -22.77 -12.95 -22.80
N HIS A 176 -22.07 -12.98 -21.65
CA HIS A 176 -21.37 -11.82 -21.12
C HIS A 176 -20.29 -11.30 -22.07
N ARG A 177 -20.45 -10.05 -22.52
CA ARG A 177 -19.49 -9.34 -23.35
C ARG A 177 -18.88 -8.18 -22.54
N PRO A 178 -17.63 -8.32 -22.06
CA PRO A 178 -17.01 -7.28 -21.25
C PRO A 178 -16.79 -6.00 -22.06
N ASP A 179 -16.80 -4.86 -21.37
CA ASP A 179 -16.46 -3.56 -21.95
C ASP A 179 -15.00 -3.55 -22.44
N GLU A 180 -14.71 -2.80 -23.51
CA GLU A 180 -13.37 -2.69 -24.09
C GLU A 180 -12.35 -2.22 -23.05
N ARG A 181 -12.76 -1.28 -22.17
CA ARG A 181 -11.92 -0.80 -21.08
C ARG A 181 -11.56 -1.90 -20.07
N ALA A 182 -12.45 -2.86 -19.85
CA ALA A 182 -12.17 -3.99 -18.97
C ALA A 182 -11.15 -4.95 -19.60
N VAL A 183 -11.26 -5.17 -20.91
CA VAL A 183 -10.29 -5.94 -21.70
C VAL A 183 -8.91 -5.27 -21.67
N ASP A 184 -8.84 -3.95 -21.88
CA ASP A 184 -7.57 -3.21 -21.85
C ASP A 184 -6.87 -3.31 -20.48
N ARG A 185 -7.62 -3.22 -19.37
CA ARG A 185 -7.07 -3.41 -18.02
C ARG A 185 -6.49 -4.81 -17.85
N LEU A 186 -7.18 -5.84 -18.35
CA LEU A 186 -6.69 -7.22 -18.31
C LEU A 186 -5.41 -7.38 -19.13
N VAL A 187 -5.38 -6.88 -20.37
CA VAL A 187 -4.20 -6.96 -21.24
C VAL A 187 -3.00 -6.23 -20.62
N SER A 188 -3.22 -5.05 -20.05
CA SER A 188 -2.18 -4.31 -19.33
C SER A 188 -1.62 -5.11 -18.15
N HIS A 189 -2.50 -5.76 -17.38
CA HIS A 189 -2.08 -6.62 -16.27
C HIS A 189 -1.28 -7.85 -16.76
N LEU A 190 -1.72 -8.53 -17.82
CA LEU A 190 -1.00 -9.68 -18.39
C LEU A 190 0.39 -9.30 -18.89
N ASN A 191 0.53 -8.14 -19.54
CA ASN A 191 1.83 -7.62 -19.97
C ASN A 191 2.74 -7.31 -18.76
N HIS A 192 2.18 -6.72 -17.69
CA HIS A 192 2.91 -6.50 -16.45
C HIS A 192 3.44 -7.82 -15.86
N GLU A 193 2.58 -8.85 -15.77
CA GLU A 193 2.97 -10.16 -15.26
C GLU A 193 4.04 -10.83 -16.12
N GLN A 194 3.95 -10.71 -17.45
CA GLN A 194 4.97 -11.22 -18.36
C GLN A 194 6.33 -10.54 -18.12
N ASP A 195 6.34 -9.24 -17.88
CA ASP A 195 7.56 -8.50 -17.56
C ASP A 195 8.14 -8.89 -16.19
N GLN A 196 7.30 -9.14 -15.19
CA GLN A 196 7.76 -9.65 -13.89
C GLN A 196 8.43 -11.02 -14.03
N ILE A 197 7.85 -11.92 -14.83
CA ILE A 197 8.42 -13.25 -15.11
C ILE A 197 9.78 -13.12 -15.81
N ARG A 198 9.90 -12.24 -16.82
CA ARG A 198 11.17 -11.98 -17.51
C ARG A 198 12.23 -11.43 -16.56
N ARG A 199 11.85 -10.57 -15.61
CA ARG A 199 12.77 -9.97 -14.64
C ARG A 199 13.17 -10.89 -13.49
N ARG A 200 12.50 -12.05 -13.31
CA ARG A 200 12.82 -13.03 -12.26
C ARG A 200 14.26 -13.56 -12.40
N SER A 201 14.74 -13.76 -13.63
CA SER A 201 16.12 -14.14 -13.91
C SER A 201 16.95 -12.90 -14.23
N ARG A 202 17.64 -12.35 -13.23
CA ARG A 202 18.52 -11.20 -13.41
C ARG A 202 19.85 -11.66 -14.04
N ARG A 203 20.27 -10.97 -15.10
CA ARG A 203 21.63 -11.13 -15.64
C ARG A 203 22.64 -10.68 -14.59
N ARG A 204 23.71 -11.46 -14.43
CA ARG A 204 24.86 -11.14 -13.59
C ARG A 204 26.05 -11.07 -14.52
N ASP A 205 26.50 -9.86 -14.78
CA ASP A 205 27.68 -9.61 -15.60
C ASP A 205 28.93 -10.02 -14.82
N ASP A 206 29.97 -10.42 -15.55
CA ASP A 206 31.23 -10.79 -14.91
C ASP A 206 32.01 -9.53 -14.55
N ALA A 207 32.81 -9.61 -13.50
CA ALA A 207 33.74 -8.53 -13.16
C ALA A 207 34.75 -8.35 -14.30
N PRO A 208 35.16 -7.11 -14.63
CA PRO A 208 36.09 -6.85 -15.73
C PRO A 208 37.46 -7.52 -15.53
N ASP A 209 37.86 -7.73 -14.26
CA ASP A 209 39.16 -8.31 -13.89
C ASP A 209 39.08 -9.82 -13.62
N ALA A 210 37.93 -10.46 -13.86
CA ALA A 210 37.80 -11.90 -13.64
C ALA A 210 38.52 -12.71 -14.73
N GLU A 211 39.23 -13.76 -14.32
CA GLU A 211 39.89 -14.67 -15.26
C GLU A 211 38.88 -15.34 -16.21
N ILE A 212 39.16 -15.25 -17.51
CA ILE A 212 38.30 -15.82 -18.56
C ILE A 212 38.61 -17.31 -18.71
N THR A 213 37.80 -18.16 -18.06
CA THR A 213 37.96 -19.62 -18.12
C THR A 213 37.17 -20.28 -19.27
N TYR A 214 36.70 -19.53 -20.27
CA TYR A 214 35.82 -20.03 -21.32
C TYR A 214 36.17 -19.46 -22.71
N ILE A 215 35.90 -20.25 -23.76
CA ILE A 215 36.13 -19.84 -25.16
C ILE A 215 34.83 -19.35 -25.82
N ASN A 216 33.68 -19.95 -25.48
CA ASN A 216 32.37 -19.57 -26.03
C ASN A 216 31.31 -19.40 -24.93
N GLU A 217 30.16 -18.78 -25.25
CA GLU A 217 29.08 -18.53 -24.27
C GLU A 217 28.46 -19.82 -23.71
N LYS A 218 28.36 -20.88 -24.53
CA LYS A 218 27.83 -22.18 -24.07
C LYS A 218 28.76 -22.81 -23.02
N ASN A 219 30.06 -22.72 -23.23
CA ASN A 219 31.13 -23.16 -22.33
C ASN A 219 31.13 -22.30 -21.06
N LYS A 220 30.93 -20.98 -21.16
CA LYS A 220 30.71 -20.11 -20.00
C LYS A 220 29.55 -20.59 -19.12
N HIS A 221 28.41 -20.88 -19.72
CA HIS A 221 27.24 -21.39 -18.99
C HIS A 221 27.51 -22.77 -18.38
N PHE A 222 28.20 -23.65 -19.11
CA PHE A 222 28.60 -24.96 -18.62
C PHE A 222 29.57 -24.85 -17.42
N ASN A 223 30.64 -24.06 -17.54
CA ASN A 223 31.58 -23.80 -16.45
C ASN A 223 30.88 -23.18 -15.24
N LYS A 224 29.94 -22.25 -15.45
CA LYS A 224 29.12 -21.68 -14.37
C LYS A 224 28.22 -22.73 -13.71
N LYS A 225 27.73 -23.73 -14.46
CA LYS A 225 26.98 -24.87 -13.92
C LYS A 225 27.90 -25.74 -13.06
N ILE A 226 29.05 -26.16 -13.59
CA ILE A 226 30.05 -26.96 -12.85
C ILE A 226 30.47 -26.24 -11.57
N LYS A 227 30.75 -24.93 -11.64
CA LYS A 227 31.12 -24.15 -10.46
C LYS A 227 30.08 -24.21 -9.35
N ARG A 228 28.77 -24.17 -9.66
CA ARG A 228 27.71 -24.25 -8.63
C ARG A 228 27.67 -25.58 -7.87
N TYR A 229 28.08 -26.68 -8.50
CA TYR A 229 28.01 -28.01 -7.89
C TYR A 229 29.33 -28.45 -7.27
N TYR A 230 30.46 -28.09 -7.89
CA TYR A 230 31.76 -28.65 -7.53
C TYR A 230 32.71 -27.67 -6.84
N ASP A 231 32.41 -26.36 -6.81
CA ASP A 231 33.31 -25.38 -6.17
C ASP A 231 33.48 -25.65 -4.68
N GLU A 232 32.43 -26.15 -4.01
CA GLU A 232 32.51 -26.52 -2.59
C GLU A 232 33.54 -27.64 -2.35
N HIS A 233 33.64 -28.60 -3.26
CA HIS A 233 34.52 -29.76 -3.12
C HIS A 233 35.90 -29.57 -3.77
N THR A 234 36.06 -28.62 -4.70
CA THR A 234 37.29 -28.41 -5.48
C THR A 234 38.07 -27.17 -5.05
N LYS A 235 37.68 -26.55 -3.93
CA LYS A 235 38.32 -25.34 -3.42
C LYS A 235 39.81 -25.54 -3.16
N GLU A 236 40.20 -26.61 -2.49
CA GLU A 236 41.61 -26.90 -2.20
C GLU A 236 42.45 -27.11 -3.47
N ILE A 237 41.92 -27.83 -4.45
CA ILE A 237 42.59 -28.07 -5.74
C ILE A 237 42.80 -26.74 -6.48
N ARG A 238 41.80 -25.86 -6.47
CA ARG A 238 41.89 -24.53 -7.07
C ARG A 238 42.94 -23.67 -6.40
N GLU A 239 42.92 -23.61 -5.07
CA GLU A 239 43.91 -22.83 -4.34
C GLU A 239 45.34 -23.38 -4.55
N ASN A 240 45.50 -24.70 -4.65
CA ASN A 240 46.80 -25.32 -4.95
C ASN A 240 47.28 -24.99 -6.37
N LEU A 241 46.37 -24.93 -7.35
CA LEU A 241 46.68 -24.45 -8.70
C LEU A 241 47.12 -22.98 -8.68
N GLU A 242 46.40 -22.12 -7.95
CA GLU A 242 46.75 -20.70 -7.79
C GLU A 242 48.07 -20.49 -7.04
N ARG A 243 48.41 -21.41 -6.11
CA ARG A 243 49.70 -21.43 -5.37
C ARG A 243 50.84 -22.09 -6.15
N GLY A 244 50.63 -22.51 -7.39
CA GLY A 244 51.69 -23.08 -8.24
C GLY A 244 51.98 -24.55 -7.99
N THR A 245 50.96 -25.36 -7.67
CA THR A 245 51.05 -26.83 -7.54
C THR A 245 52.09 -27.34 -6.53
N ALA A 246 52.35 -26.59 -5.48
CA ALA A 246 53.09 -27.09 -4.32
C ALA A 246 52.17 -28.01 -3.50
N LEU A 247 52.47 -29.31 -3.49
CA LEU A 247 51.88 -30.29 -2.57
C LEU A 247 52.40 -30.07 -1.15
#